data_AF-A0A377W4U9-F1
#
_entry.id   AF-A0A377W4U9-F1
#
_cell.length_a   1.000
_cell.length_b   1.000
_cell.length_c   1.000
_cell.angle_alpha   90.00
_cell.angle_beta   90.00
_cell.angle_gamma   90.00
#
_symmetry.space_group_name_H-M   'P 1'
#
loop_
_entity.id
_entity.type
_entity.pdbx_description
1 polymer ?
#
loop_
_entity_poly.entity_id
_entity_poly.type
_entity_poly.pdbx_seq_one_letter_code
_entity_poly.pdbx_strand_id
1 'polypeptide(L)'
;MTYNDNGTKRQVMYEGSLGGMIVPYGDPDVGWYFKAYLDSGDYGMGTLTSPIVRGKDAPSNAVLLDETIADYTGKPTTIPGAVAIFETLCRA
;
A
#
# COMPACT_ATOMS: atom_id res chain seq x y z
N MET A 1 0.97 -15.72 -6.74
CA MET A 1 1.84 -15.28 -7.85
C MET A 1 2.53 -16.47 -8.53
N THR A 2 2.41 -16.57 -9.85
CA THR A 2 3.06 -17.59 -10.68
C THR A 2 3.80 -16.96 -11.85
N TYR A 3 4.84 -17.61 -12.35
CA TYR A 3 5.55 -17.21 -13.57
C TYR A 3 5.34 -18.27 -14.67
N ASN A 4 5.14 -17.83 -15.91
CA ASN A 4 5.04 -18.74 -17.06
C ASN A 4 6.43 -18.99 -17.64
N ASP A 5 6.96 -20.19 -17.42
CA ASP A 5 8.24 -20.66 -17.93
C ASP A 5 7.98 -21.59 -19.12
N ASN A 6 8.01 -21.03 -20.34
CA ASN A 6 7.80 -21.75 -21.61
C ASN A 6 6.55 -22.66 -21.63
N GLY A 7 5.42 -22.16 -21.11
CA GLY A 7 4.15 -22.89 -21.05
C GLY A 7 3.89 -23.60 -19.71
N THR A 8 4.90 -23.70 -18.84
CA THR A 8 4.75 -24.27 -17.50
C THR A 8 4.52 -23.16 -16.47
N LYS A 9 3.37 -23.18 -15.79
CA LYS A 9 3.10 -22.27 -14.67
C LYS A 9 3.89 -22.70 -13.43
N ARG A 10 4.89 -21.93 -13.04
CA ARG A 10 5.69 -22.15 -11.84
C ARG A 10 5.20 -21.27 -10.70
N GLN A 11 5.00 -21.87 -9.53
CA GLN A 11 4.65 -21.12 -8.32
C GLN A 11 5.85 -20.31 -7.85
N VAL A 12 5.61 -19.05 -7.47
CA VAL A 12 6.66 -18.15 -6.96
C VAL A 12 6.32 -17.68 -5.55
N MET A 13 5.10 -17.24 -5.31
CA MET A 13 4.65 -16.75 -4.01
C MET A 13 3.17 -17.09 -3.83
N TYR A 14 2.80 -17.65 -2.68
CA TYR A 14 1.40 -17.93 -2.38
C TYR A 14 0.65 -16.62 -2.06
N GLU A 15 1.18 -15.85 -1.10
CA GLU A 15 0.65 -14.56 -0.67
C GLU A 15 1.81 -13.63 -0.29
N GLY A 16 1.65 -12.33 -0.51
CA GLY A 16 2.60 -11.31 -0.09
C GLY A 16 1.88 -10.00 0.21
N SER A 17 2.18 -9.44 1.38
CA SER A 17 1.61 -8.20 1.89
C SER A 17 2.59 -7.53 2.87
N LEU A 18 2.32 -6.29 3.24
CA LEU A 18 3.04 -5.65 4.34
C LEU A 18 2.61 -6.29 5.66
N GLY A 19 3.52 -7.02 6.32
CA GLY A 19 3.24 -7.62 7.63
C GLY A 19 3.08 -6.59 8.75
N GLY A 20 3.85 -5.50 8.67
CA GLY A 20 3.73 -4.33 9.53
C GLY A 20 4.92 -3.38 9.40
N MET A 21 4.84 -2.22 10.05
CA MET A 21 5.95 -1.26 10.13
C MET A 21 5.97 -0.55 11.48
N ILE A 22 7.16 -0.08 11.87
CA ILE A 22 7.38 0.73 13.08
C ILE A 22 8.24 1.96 12.74
N VAL A 23 7.90 3.11 13.31
CA VAL A 23 8.68 4.36 13.23
C VAL A 23 9.08 4.81 14.64
N PRO A 24 10.21 4.29 15.17
CA PRO A 24 10.71 4.65 16.50
C PRO A 24 11.53 5.94 16.46
N TYR A 25 11.23 6.87 17.36
CA TYR A 25 12.02 8.07 17.58
C TYR A 25 13.16 7.80 18.56
N GLY A 26 14.31 8.45 18.35
CA GLY A 26 15.52 8.27 19.15
C GLY A 26 15.78 9.38 20.19
N ASP A 27 14.89 10.36 20.30
CA ASP A 27 15.03 11.48 21.23
C ASP A 27 14.47 11.09 22.62
N PRO A 28 15.28 11.16 23.70
CA PRO A 28 14.86 10.76 25.04
C PRO A 28 14.04 11.84 25.78
N ASP A 29 13.90 13.05 25.25
CA ASP A 29 13.14 14.11 25.89
C ASP A 29 11.67 13.70 26.10
N VAL A 30 11.03 14.32 27.10
CA VAL A 30 9.67 13.96 27.57
C VAL A 30 8.63 13.96 26.44
N GLY A 31 8.82 14.78 25.40
CA GLY A 31 7.93 14.85 24.24
C GLY A 31 8.15 13.78 23.17
N TRP A 32 9.17 12.92 23.32
CA TRP A 32 9.64 12.03 22.26
C TRP A 32 9.90 10.59 22.70
N TYR A 33 10.24 10.36 23.97
CA TYR A 33 10.65 9.03 24.45
C TYR A 33 9.64 7.89 24.19
N PHE A 34 8.35 8.23 24.06
CA PHE A 34 7.27 7.25 23.83
C PHE A 34 6.87 7.12 22.35
N LYS A 35 7.45 7.90 21.44
CA LYS A 35 7.04 7.91 20.04
C LYS A 35 7.64 6.71 19.30
N ALA A 36 6.83 5.69 19.13
CA ALA A 36 7.10 4.56 18.26
C ALA A 36 5.80 4.17 17.56
N TYR A 37 5.57 4.71 16.36
CA TYR A 37 4.32 4.51 15.63
C TYR A 37 4.31 3.13 14.99
N LEU A 38 3.27 2.33 15.20
CA LEU A 38 3.01 1.09 14.46
C LEU A 38 1.96 1.37 13.38
N ASP A 39 2.34 1.96 12.25
CA ASP A 39 1.40 2.59 11.31
C ASP A 39 0.28 1.66 10.83
N SER A 40 0.61 0.43 10.42
CA SER A 40 -0.39 -0.53 9.96
C SER A 40 -1.26 -1.09 11.08
N GLY A 41 -0.68 -1.30 12.27
CA GLY A 41 -1.34 -1.95 13.41
C GLY A 41 -2.23 -1.00 14.21
N ASP A 42 -1.73 0.19 14.51
CA ASP A 42 -2.40 1.16 15.39
C ASP A 42 -3.32 2.10 14.62
N TYR A 43 -3.04 2.37 13.34
CA TYR A 43 -3.76 3.38 12.55
C TYR A 43 -4.49 2.83 11.32
N GLY A 44 -4.08 1.66 10.83
CA GLY A 44 -4.72 1.03 9.67
C GLY A 44 -4.37 1.72 8.35
N MET A 45 -3.19 1.44 7.80
CA MET A 45 -2.71 2.04 6.55
C MET A 45 -3.67 1.86 5.36
N GLY A 46 -4.42 0.75 5.30
CA GLY A 46 -5.43 0.55 4.26
C GLY A 46 -6.60 1.54 4.39
N THR A 47 -7.07 1.77 5.61
CA THR A 47 -8.12 2.77 5.91
C THR A 47 -7.64 4.20 5.62
N LEU A 48 -6.34 4.45 5.80
CA LEU A 48 -5.68 5.73 5.55
C LEU A 48 -5.13 5.89 4.12
N THR A 49 -5.53 5.03 3.18
CA THR A 49 -5.07 5.11 1.78
C THR A 49 -5.39 6.48 1.20
N SER A 50 -4.37 7.15 0.65
CA SER A 50 -4.52 8.43 -0.02
C SER A 50 -4.86 8.21 -1.51
N PRO A 51 -5.97 8.76 -2.03
CA PRO A 51 -6.31 8.70 -3.44
C PRO A 51 -5.18 9.22 -4.34
N ILE A 52 -4.83 8.46 -5.37
CA ILE A 52 -3.71 8.78 -6.26
C ILE A 52 -4.04 9.95 -7.18
N VAL A 53 -3.19 10.97 -7.20
CA VAL A 53 -3.25 12.09 -8.15
C VAL A 53 -2.54 11.70 -9.46
N ARG A 54 -3.32 11.31 -10.46
CA ARG A 54 -2.82 10.96 -11.81
C ARG A 54 -1.94 12.07 -12.39
N GLY A 55 -0.79 11.67 -12.93
CA GLY A 55 0.23 12.56 -13.50
C GLY A 55 1.18 13.18 -12.47
N LYS A 56 0.95 12.96 -11.16
CA LYS A 56 1.84 13.40 -10.08
C LYS A 56 2.35 12.22 -9.25
N ASP A 57 1.43 11.47 -8.66
CA ASP A 57 1.74 10.32 -7.80
C ASP A 57 1.95 9.04 -8.64
N ALA A 58 1.31 8.98 -9.80
CA ALA A 58 1.45 7.92 -10.80
C ALA A 58 1.51 8.53 -12.21
N PRO A 59 2.14 7.87 -13.21
CA PRO A 59 2.23 8.42 -14.55
C PRO A 59 0.86 8.51 -15.25
N SER A 60 0.77 9.32 -16.30
CA SER A 60 -0.49 9.58 -17.00
C SER A 60 -1.11 8.32 -17.63
N ASN A 61 -0.31 7.32 -17.96
CA ASN A 61 -0.73 6.04 -18.55
C ASN A 61 -1.24 5.02 -17.52
N ALA A 62 -1.26 5.34 -16.22
CA ALA A 62 -1.68 4.38 -15.19
C ALA A 62 -3.16 4.00 -15.29
N VAL A 63 -3.50 2.77 -14.92
CA VAL A 63 -4.86 2.38 -14.56
C VAL A 63 -5.01 2.61 -13.07
N LEU A 64 -6.07 3.31 -12.65
CA LEU A 64 -6.39 3.52 -11.24
C LEU A 64 -7.55 2.60 -10.87
N LEU A 65 -7.41 1.90 -9.75
CA LEU A 65 -8.42 1.00 -9.19
C LEU A 65 -8.99 1.63 -7.93
N ASP A 66 -10.31 1.62 -7.83
CA ASP A 66 -11.04 1.97 -6.62
C ASP A 66 -11.14 0.72 -5.74
N GLU A 67 -10.91 0.87 -4.44
CA GLU A 67 -11.00 -0.24 -3.49
C GLU A 67 -12.08 0.07 -2.44
N THR A 68 -12.88 -0.94 -2.09
CA THR A 68 -13.94 -0.79 -1.09
C THR A 68 -13.61 -1.60 0.17
N ILE A 69 -13.61 -0.93 1.31
CA ILE A 69 -13.33 -1.51 2.63
C ILE A 69 -14.47 -1.18 3.59
N ALA A 70 -14.47 -1.76 4.79
CA ALA A 70 -15.38 -1.35 5.85
C ALA A 70 -14.82 -0.13 6.60
N ASP A 71 -15.67 0.85 6.90
CA ASP A 71 -15.35 1.94 7.82
C ASP A 71 -15.45 1.49 9.29
N TYR A 72 -15.12 2.39 10.21
CA TYR A 72 -15.14 2.12 11.66
C TYR A 72 -16.56 1.82 12.22
N THR A 73 -17.61 2.12 11.46
CA THR A 73 -19.00 1.80 11.79
C THR A 73 -19.51 0.52 11.11
N GLY A 74 -18.66 -0.13 10.31
CA GLY A 74 -18.99 -1.34 9.55
C GLY A 74 -19.68 -1.08 8.22
N LYS A 75 -19.77 0.18 7.76
CA LYS A 75 -20.35 0.50 6.45
C LYS A 75 -19.29 0.38 5.35
N PRO A 76 -19.66 0.00 4.12
CA PRO A 76 -18.74 0.03 3.01
C PRO A 76 -18.34 1.46 2.68
N THR A 77 -17.04 1.71 2.53
CA THR A 77 -16.47 2.96 2.06
C THR A 77 -15.54 2.67 0.89
N THR A 78 -15.68 3.44 -0.20
CA THR A 78 -14.86 3.29 -1.40
C THR A 78 -13.79 4.37 -1.42
N ILE A 79 -12.55 3.96 -1.56
CA ILE A 79 -11.40 4.84 -1.72
C ILE A 79 -11.11 4.94 -3.22
N PRO A 80 -11.34 6.11 -3.85
CA PRO A 80 -11.13 6.27 -5.28
C PRO A 80 -9.65 6.29 -5.60
N GLY A 81 -9.24 5.63 -6.70
CA GLY A 81 -7.86 5.55 -7.14
C GLY A 81 -6.89 5.10 -6.05
N ALA A 82 -7.30 4.10 -5.26
CA ALA A 82 -6.53 3.53 -4.16
C ALA A 82 -5.26 2.81 -4.64
N VAL A 83 -5.31 2.18 -5.82
CA VAL A 83 -4.16 1.45 -6.40
C VAL A 83 -3.91 1.92 -7.82
N ALA A 84 -2.64 2.17 -8.16
CA ALA A 84 -2.21 2.43 -9.54
C ALA A 84 -1.46 1.23 -10.11
N ILE A 85 -1.82 0.83 -11.33
CA ILE A 85 -1.11 -0.18 -12.12
C ILE A 85 -0.63 0.49 -13.40
N PHE A 86 0.66 0.46 -13.67
CA PHE A 86 1.23 1.03 -14.88
C PHE A 86 2.48 0.26 -15.33
N GLU A 87 2.71 0.27 -16.64
CA GLU A 87 4.01 -0.07 -17.21
C GLU A 87 4.88 1.17 -17.33
N THR A 88 6.19 0.99 -17.20
CA THR A 88 7.18 2.04 -17.45
C THR A 88 8.32 1.47 -18.28
N LEU A 89 8.89 2.30 -19.16
CA LEU A 89 10.07 1.92 -19.90
C LEU A 89 11.23 1.75 -18.91
N CYS A 90 11.82 0.55 -18.88
CA CYS A 90 13.10 0.35 -18.23
C CYS A 90 14.17 1.04 -19.09
N ARG A 91 14.69 2.20 -18.64
CA ARG A 91 15.94 2.72 -19.19
C ARG A 91 17.08 1.95 -18.53
N ALA A 92 17.75 1.11 -19.32
CA ALA A 92 19.01 0.46 -18.94
C ALA A 92 20.15 1.47 -18.82
#